data_AF-A0A935CAJ5-F1
#
_entry.id   AF-A0A935CAJ5-F1
#
_cell.length_a   1.000
_cell.length_b   1.000
_cell.length_c   1.000
_cell.angle_alpha   90.00
_cell.angle_beta   90.00
_cell.angle_gamma   90.00
#
_symmetry.space_group_name_H-M   'P 1'
#
loop_
_entity.id
_entity.type
_entity.pdbx_description
1 polymer ?
#
loop_
_entity_poly.entity_id
_entity_poly.type
_entity_poly.pdbx_seq_one_letter_code
_entity_poly.pdbx_strand_id
1 'polypeptide(L)'
;MEYQTLTSIDTATTLQKNEIADFLYTHLDQYGDKKEDIMKCLDYALSSFGHQGGFVVMARENNEIKGAVVVNQTGMSGYIPDNILVYIAVHSDQRGKGVGKELMKKAISMAKGDIALHVEPDNPAKFLYEKLGFTNKYLEMRLKK
;
A
#
# COMPACT_ATOMS: atom_id res chain seq x y z
N MET A 1 3.00 -7.21 -17.79
CA MET A 1 2.46 -6.46 -16.62
C MET A 1 1.37 -5.48 -17.00
N GLU A 2 0.15 -5.73 -16.53
CA GLU A 2 -0.99 -4.81 -16.52
C GLU A 2 -1.09 -4.15 -15.13
N TYR A 3 -1.56 -2.90 -15.05
CA TYR A 3 -1.77 -2.24 -13.76
C TYR A 3 -3.22 -1.87 -13.58
N GLN A 4 -3.80 -2.32 -12.48
CA GLN A 4 -5.20 -2.16 -12.13
C GLN A 4 -5.34 -1.38 -10.82
N THR A 5 -6.46 -0.71 -10.64
CA THR A 5 -6.74 0.10 -9.46
C THR A 5 -8.10 -0.27 -8.89
N LEU A 6 -8.21 -0.27 -7.56
CA LEU A 6 -9.48 -0.38 -6.85
C LEU A 6 -9.62 0.80 -5.91
N THR A 7 -10.82 1.36 -5.88
CA THR A 7 -11.23 2.47 -5.01
C THR A 7 -12.56 2.10 -4.34
N SER A 8 -13.06 2.97 -3.47
CA SER A 8 -14.38 2.81 -2.87
C SER A 8 -15.54 2.80 -3.87
N ILE A 9 -15.35 3.36 -5.07
CA ILE A 9 -16.38 3.41 -6.13
C ILE A 9 -16.56 2.01 -6.78
N ASP A 10 -15.48 1.22 -6.85
CA ASP A 10 -15.47 -0.04 -7.57
C ASP A 10 -16.21 -1.17 -6.85
N THR A 11 -16.68 -0.93 -5.61
CA THR A 11 -17.44 -1.89 -4.79
C THR A 11 -16.76 -3.26 -4.74
N ALA A 12 -15.47 -3.27 -4.38
CA ALA A 12 -14.64 -4.46 -4.39
C ALA A 12 -15.24 -5.60 -3.57
N THR A 13 -15.37 -6.76 -4.20
CA THR A 13 -15.95 -7.95 -3.56
C THR A 13 -15.05 -8.50 -2.46
N THR A 14 -15.63 -9.24 -1.52
CA THR A 14 -14.86 -9.97 -0.51
C THR A 14 -13.86 -10.95 -1.13
N LEU A 15 -14.17 -11.53 -2.29
CA LEU A 15 -13.25 -12.41 -3.01
C LEU A 15 -12.00 -11.66 -3.49
N GLN A 16 -12.18 -10.49 -4.12
CA GLN A 16 -11.07 -9.65 -4.57
C GLN A 16 -10.20 -9.16 -3.40
N LYS A 17 -10.83 -8.74 -2.30
CA LYS A 17 -10.09 -8.34 -1.08
C LYS A 17 -9.29 -9.50 -0.50
N ASN A 18 -9.85 -10.71 -0.46
CA ASN A 18 -9.12 -11.90 -0.01
C ASN A 18 -7.93 -12.21 -0.91
N GLU A 19 -8.08 -12.14 -2.24
CA GLU A 19 -6.98 -12.36 -3.18
C GLU A 19 -5.80 -11.41 -2.92
N ILE A 20 -6.10 -10.12 -2.72
CA ILE A 20 -5.09 -9.11 -2.40
C ILE A 20 -4.45 -9.38 -1.03
N ALA A 21 -5.26 -9.74 -0.04
CA ALA A 21 -4.77 -10.04 1.30
C ALA A 21 -3.86 -11.28 1.32
N ASP A 22 -4.20 -12.32 0.56
CA ASP A 22 -3.38 -13.52 0.41
C ASP A 22 -2.05 -13.23 -0.27
N PHE A 23 -2.07 -12.40 -1.32
CA PHE A 23 -0.85 -11.92 -1.96
C PHE A 23 0.05 -11.15 -0.98
N LEU A 24 -0.51 -10.16 -0.26
CA LEU A 24 0.25 -9.35 0.69
C LEU A 24 0.79 -10.20 1.85
N TYR A 25 -0.03 -11.06 2.42
CA TYR A 25 0.37 -11.96 3.51
C TYR A 25 1.54 -12.86 3.10
N THR A 26 1.56 -13.31 1.86
CA THR A 26 2.64 -14.15 1.32
C THR A 26 3.91 -13.35 1.02
N HIS A 27 3.80 -12.13 0.49
CA HIS A 27 4.93 -11.40 -0.11
C HIS A 27 5.49 -10.23 0.72
N LEU A 28 4.87 -9.90 1.86
CA LEU A 28 5.45 -8.98 2.84
C LEU A 28 6.57 -9.65 3.67
N ASP A 29 6.71 -10.98 3.59
CA ASP A 29 7.73 -11.77 4.29
C ASP A 29 7.80 -11.41 5.80
N GLN A 30 9.00 -11.13 6.30
CA GLN A 30 9.26 -10.78 7.71
C GLN A 30 8.68 -9.42 8.14
N TYR A 31 8.22 -8.59 7.19
CA TYR A 31 7.63 -7.28 7.45
C TYR A 31 6.09 -7.30 7.38
N GLY A 32 5.50 -8.49 7.27
CA GLY A 32 4.06 -8.65 7.11
C GLY A 32 3.29 -8.61 8.42
N ASP A 33 2.04 -8.18 8.31
CA ASP A 33 1.03 -8.29 9.36
C ASP A 33 0.19 -9.55 9.21
N LYS A 34 -0.62 -9.87 10.22
CA LYS A 34 -1.60 -10.95 10.13
C LYS A 34 -2.59 -10.66 9.01
N LYS A 35 -3.04 -11.69 8.29
CA LYS A 35 -4.04 -11.56 7.22
C LYS A 35 -5.29 -10.79 7.67
N GLU A 36 -5.73 -11.00 8.91
CA GLU A 36 -6.86 -10.27 9.51
C GLU A 36 -6.65 -8.75 9.57
N ASP A 37 -5.43 -8.31 9.87
CA ASP A 37 -5.09 -6.87 9.95
C ASP A 37 -4.89 -6.27 8.54
N ILE A 38 -4.38 -7.07 7.60
CA ILE A 38 -4.37 -6.71 6.17
C ILE A 38 -5.81 -6.52 5.65
N MET A 39 -6.73 -7.42 6.01
CA MET A 39 -8.13 -7.33 5.62
C MET A 39 -8.79 -6.06 6.19
N LYS A 40 -8.55 -5.71 7.47
CA LYS A 40 -9.04 -4.45 8.05
C LYS A 40 -8.55 -3.23 7.27
N CYS A 41 -7.28 -3.24 6.83
CA CYS A 41 -6.74 -2.17 6.00
C CYS A 41 -7.44 -2.07 4.64
N LEU A 42 -7.67 -3.20 3.97
CA LEU A 42 -8.37 -3.24 2.69
C LEU A 42 -9.83 -2.81 2.82
N ASP A 43 -10.49 -3.25 3.89
CA ASP A 43 -11.86 -2.83 4.21
C ASP A 43 -11.93 -1.33 4.42
N TYR A 44 -10.95 -0.72 5.10
CA TYR A 44 -10.87 0.73 5.25
C TYR A 44 -10.60 1.43 3.91
N ALA A 45 -9.59 0.99 3.15
CA ALA A 45 -9.18 1.62 1.89
C ALA A 45 -10.30 1.63 0.84
N LEU A 46 -11.09 0.56 0.80
CA LEU A 46 -12.13 0.32 -0.20
C LEU A 46 -13.54 0.55 0.35
N SER A 47 -13.64 1.16 1.53
CA SER A 47 -14.92 1.50 2.18
C SER A 47 -15.63 2.62 1.44
N SER A 48 -16.95 2.50 1.30
CA SER A 48 -17.82 3.59 0.82
C SER A 48 -18.33 4.49 1.96
N PHE A 49 -17.99 4.20 3.22
CA PHE A 49 -18.39 5.03 4.36
C PHE A 49 -17.61 6.35 4.39
N GLY A 50 -18.29 7.44 4.74
CA GLY A 50 -17.66 8.75 4.91
C GLY A 50 -16.51 8.71 5.92
N HIS A 51 -15.42 9.42 5.62
CA HIS A 51 -14.18 9.45 6.41
C HIS A 51 -13.37 8.14 6.43
N GLN A 52 -13.76 7.16 5.63
CA GLN A 52 -12.93 6.01 5.26
C GLN A 52 -12.66 6.07 3.76
N GLY A 53 -11.55 5.48 3.34
CA GLY A 53 -11.18 5.48 1.94
C GLY A 53 -9.69 5.35 1.72
N GLY A 54 -9.31 5.51 0.47
CA GLY A 54 -8.02 5.07 -0.01
C GLY A 54 -8.14 4.43 -1.38
N PHE A 55 -7.15 3.63 -1.72
CA PHE A 55 -7.13 2.87 -2.96
C PHE A 55 -6.09 1.76 -2.89
N VAL A 56 -6.25 0.80 -3.79
CA VAL A 56 -5.28 -0.26 -4.04
C VAL A 56 -4.79 -0.13 -5.48
N VAL A 57 -3.48 -0.25 -5.69
CA VAL A 57 -2.88 -0.41 -7.02
C VAL A 57 -2.29 -1.82 -7.11
N MET A 58 -2.67 -2.56 -8.14
CA MET A 58 -2.17 -3.91 -8.41
C MET A 58 -1.40 -3.94 -9.71
N ALA A 59 -0.33 -4.71 -9.75
CA ALA A 59 0.35 -5.15 -10.97
C ALA A 59 -0.06 -6.61 -11.22
N ARG A 60 -0.64 -6.90 -12.37
CA ARG A 60 -1.05 -8.25 -12.78
C ARG A 60 -0.30 -8.76 -14.00
N GLU A 61 -0.09 -10.05 -14.04
CA GLU A 61 0.43 -10.76 -15.21
C GLU A 61 -0.20 -12.14 -15.26
N ASN A 62 -0.75 -12.54 -16.42
CA ASN A 62 -1.47 -13.80 -16.60
C ASN A 62 -2.57 -14.03 -15.54
N ASN A 63 -3.31 -12.97 -15.21
CA ASN A 63 -4.36 -12.95 -14.18
C ASN A 63 -3.87 -13.13 -12.73
N GLU A 64 -2.56 -13.23 -12.48
CA GLU A 64 -1.99 -13.29 -11.13
C GLU A 64 -1.52 -11.93 -10.65
N ILE A 65 -1.67 -11.64 -9.36
CA ILE A 65 -1.07 -10.46 -8.73
C ILE A 65 0.45 -10.69 -8.63
N LYS A 66 1.21 -9.75 -9.19
CA LYS A 66 2.68 -9.69 -9.12
C LYS A 66 3.18 -8.55 -8.25
N GLY A 67 2.30 -7.66 -7.84
CA GLY A 67 2.60 -6.61 -6.86
C GLY A 67 1.36 -5.85 -6.46
N ALA A 68 1.35 -5.30 -5.25
CA ALA A 68 0.22 -4.54 -4.72
C ALA A 68 0.72 -3.40 -3.83
N VAL A 69 0.02 -2.27 -3.87
CA VAL A 69 0.17 -1.13 -2.96
C VAL A 69 -1.21 -0.80 -2.40
N VAL A 70 -1.29 -0.64 -1.08
CA VAL A 70 -2.51 -0.23 -0.36
C VAL A 70 -2.27 1.11 0.31
N VAL A 71 -3.11 2.09 0.02
CA VAL A 71 -3.07 3.43 0.59
C VAL A 71 -4.38 3.72 1.29
N ASN A 72 -4.32 4.14 2.56
CA ASN A 72 -5.47 4.64 3.30
C ASN A 72 -5.44 6.16 3.33
N GLN A 73 -6.60 6.80 3.14
CA GLN A 73 -6.75 8.23 3.38
C GLN A 73 -6.94 8.48 4.88
N THR A 74 -6.18 9.41 5.45
CA THR A 74 -6.20 9.67 6.90
C THR A 74 -7.31 10.64 7.30
N GLY A 75 -7.72 11.52 6.38
CA GLY A 75 -8.62 12.63 6.67
C GLY A 75 -7.98 13.73 7.52
N MET A 76 -6.65 13.75 7.64
CA MET A 76 -5.92 14.61 8.57
C MET A 76 -5.15 15.76 7.89
N SER A 77 -5.67 16.23 6.75
CA SER A 77 -5.08 17.29 5.95
C SER A 77 -4.72 18.53 6.80
N GLY A 78 -3.54 19.10 6.54
CA GLY A 78 -3.07 20.33 7.19
C GLY A 78 -2.25 20.15 8.46
N TYR A 79 -2.12 18.94 9.03
CA TYR A 79 -1.26 18.69 10.19
C TYR A 79 -0.48 17.37 10.15
N ILE A 80 -1.01 16.32 9.52
CA ILE A 80 -0.24 15.14 9.09
C ILE A 80 -0.59 14.79 7.62
N PRO A 81 0.16 13.90 6.95
CA PRO A 81 -0.12 13.56 5.56
C PRO A 81 -1.53 13.02 5.32
N ASP A 82 -2.14 13.44 4.20
CA ASP A 82 -3.49 13.07 3.78
C ASP A 82 -3.65 11.57 3.52
N ASN A 83 -2.55 10.90 3.20
CA ASN A 83 -2.51 9.49 2.87
C ASN A 83 -1.43 8.78 3.69
N ILE A 84 -1.71 7.54 4.06
CA ILE A 84 -0.73 6.59 4.57
C ILE A 84 -0.65 5.39 3.64
N LEU A 85 0.51 5.16 3.05
CA LEU A 85 0.81 3.94 2.32
C LEU A 85 1.12 2.86 3.35
N VAL A 86 0.16 1.95 3.53
CA VAL A 86 0.21 0.93 4.59
C VAL A 86 1.00 -0.29 4.12
N TYR A 87 0.72 -0.76 2.90
CA TYR A 87 1.37 -1.96 2.37
C TYR A 87 1.92 -1.73 0.98
N ILE A 88 3.08 -2.32 0.73
CA ILE A 88 3.63 -2.53 -0.60
C ILE A 88 4.36 -3.87 -0.62
N ALA A 89 4.01 -4.70 -1.58
CA ALA A 89 4.73 -5.94 -1.84
C ALA A 89 4.86 -6.16 -3.35
N VAL A 90 5.96 -6.81 -3.73
CA VAL A 90 6.16 -7.33 -5.08
C VAL A 90 6.51 -8.80 -4.97
N HIS A 91 6.00 -9.60 -5.89
CA HIS A 91 6.34 -11.00 -6.00
C HIS A 91 7.87 -11.14 -6.13
N SER A 92 8.44 -12.18 -5.53
CA SER A 92 9.90 -12.36 -5.43
C SER A 92 10.57 -12.41 -6.81
N ASP A 93 9.92 -13.03 -7.80
CA ASP A 93 10.37 -13.08 -9.19
C ASP A 93 10.36 -11.73 -9.93
N GLN A 94 9.74 -10.69 -9.36
CA GLN A 94 9.69 -9.34 -9.92
C GLN A 94 10.68 -8.37 -9.24
N ARG A 95 11.41 -8.83 -8.22
CA ARG A 95 12.42 -8.00 -7.54
C ARG A 95 13.50 -7.57 -8.53
N GLY A 96 13.90 -6.31 -8.44
CA GLY A 96 14.89 -5.71 -9.35
C GLY A 96 14.40 -5.40 -10.78
N LYS A 97 13.17 -5.80 -11.16
CA LYS A 97 12.62 -5.56 -12.52
C LYS A 97 11.87 -4.23 -12.67
N GLY A 98 11.85 -3.40 -11.63
CA GLY A 98 11.20 -2.09 -11.66
C GLY A 98 9.70 -2.06 -11.31
N VAL A 99 9.06 -3.21 -11.07
CA VAL A 99 7.62 -3.30 -10.76
C VAL A 99 7.24 -2.46 -9.54
N GLY A 100 8.01 -2.53 -8.46
CA GLY A 100 7.77 -1.72 -7.25
C GLY A 100 7.85 -0.21 -7.51
N LYS A 101 8.76 0.23 -8.39
CA LYS A 101 8.89 1.64 -8.77
C LYS A 101 7.66 2.13 -9.53
N GLU A 102 7.15 1.33 -10.46
CA GLU A 102 5.97 1.70 -11.26
C GLU A 102 4.68 1.66 -10.42
N LEU A 103 4.55 0.70 -9.51
CA LEU A 103 3.48 0.69 -8.51
C LEU A 103 3.48 1.96 -7.65
N MET A 104 4.65 2.33 -7.10
CA MET A 104 4.79 3.54 -6.29
C MET A 104 4.46 4.80 -7.07
N LYS A 105 4.95 4.95 -8.31
CA LYS A 105 4.62 6.12 -9.15
C LYS A 105 3.12 6.24 -9.38
N LYS A 106 2.43 5.13 -9.64
CA LYS A 106 0.96 5.12 -9.81
C LYS A 106 0.27 5.50 -8.53
N ALA A 107 0.69 4.94 -7.40
CA ALA A 107 0.13 5.28 -6.10
C ALA A 107 0.32 6.77 -5.77
N ILE A 108 1.51 7.33 -6.00
CA ILE A 108 1.80 8.75 -5.83
C ILE A 108 0.93 9.62 -6.74
N SER A 109 0.76 9.22 -8.01
CA SER A 109 -0.07 9.95 -8.97
C SER A 109 -1.56 9.92 -8.61
N MET A 110 -2.04 8.87 -7.92
CA MET A 110 -3.44 8.73 -7.52
C MET A 110 -3.75 9.43 -6.20
N ALA A 111 -2.77 9.48 -5.30
CA ALA A 111 -2.91 10.14 -4.01
C ALA A 111 -3.18 11.63 -4.20
N LYS A 112 -4.17 12.15 -3.48
CA LYS A 112 -4.42 13.58 -3.35
C LYS A 112 -3.81 14.04 -2.04
N GLY A 113 -2.90 15.01 -2.10
CA GLY A 113 -2.17 15.49 -0.92
C GLY A 113 -0.96 14.65 -0.57
N ASP A 114 -0.45 14.85 0.64
CA ASP A 114 0.82 14.27 1.08
C ASP A 114 0.67 12.76 1.41
N ILE A 115 1.78 12.03 1.34
CA ILE A 115 1.82 10.58 1.62
C ILE A 115 2.88 10.29 2.69
N ALA A 116 2.46 9.61 3.76
CA ALA A 116 3.34 8.99 4.73
C ALA A 116 3.49 7.49 4.46
N LEU A 117 4.60 6.91 4.92
CA LEU A 117 4.79 5.47 5.04
C LEU A 117 5.69 5.18 6.23
N HIS A 118 5.60 3.95 6.75
CA HIS A 118 6.58 3.43 7.71
C HIS A 118 7.47 2.41 7.00
N VAL A 119 8.76 2.48 7.29
CA VAL A 119 9.76 1.55 6.75
C VAL A 119 10.80 1.27 7.83
N GLU A 120 11.15 0.00 8.00
CA GLU A 120 12.21 -0.38 8.93
C GLU A 120 13.59 0.12 8.42
N PRO A 121 14.51 0.53 9.30
CA PRO A 121 15.78 1.15 8.89
C PRO A 121 16.65 0.28 7.96
N ASP A 122 16.55 -1.03 8.10
CA ASP A 122 17.30 -2.05 7.36
C ASP A 122 16.54 -2.59 6.13
N ASN A 123 15.30 -2.17 5.91
CA ASN A 123 14.51 -2.63 4.77
C ASN A 123 15.07 -2.04 3.46
N PRO A 124 15.48 -2.88 2.48
CA PRO A 124 16.05 -2.41 1.21
C PRO A 124 15.12 -1.49 0.40
N ALA A 125 13.80 -1.57 0.60
CA ALA A 125 12.83 -0.71 -0.07
C ALA A 125 12.99 0.77 0.29
N LYS A 126 13.65 1.09 1.41
CA LYS A 126 13.96 2.47 1.81
C LYS A 126 14.63 3.28 0.70
N PHE A 127 15.59 2.68 -0.02
CA PHE A 127 16.26 3.33 -1.15
C PHE A 127 15.31 3.68 -2.30
N LEU A 128 14.26 2.89 -2.51
CA LEU A 128 13.24 3.19 -3.52
C LEU A 128 12.45 4.44 -3.09
N TYR A 129 12.05 4.51 -1.83
CA TYR A 129 11.27 5.65 -1.31
C TYR A 129 12.07 6.95 -1.37
N GLU A 130 13.34 6.94 -0.95
CA GLU A 130 14.22 8.11 -1.02
C GLU A 130 14.39 8.60 -2.47
N LYS A 131 14.58 7.68 -3.43
CA LYS A 131 14.64 8.01 -4.87
C LYS A 131 13.34 8.60 -5.43
N LEU A 132 12.21 8.33 -4.79
CA LEU A 132 10.90 8.86 -5.16
C LEU A 132 10.56 10.16 -4.40
N GLY A 133 11.48 10.66 -3.57
CA GLY A 133 11.34 11.95 -2.89
C GLY A 133 10.77 11.86 -1.47
N PHE A 134 10.57 10.66 -0.92
CA PHE A 134 10.22 10.52 0.50
C PHE A 134 11.39 11.00 1.38
N THR A 135 11.08 11.73 2.45
CA THR A 135 12.04 12.22 3.42
C THR A 135 11.60 11.88 4.85
N ASN A 136 12.55 11.82 5.79
CA ASN A 136 12.27 11.53 7.19
C ASN A 136 12.16 12.83 7.97
N LYS A 137 10.92 13.25 8.29
CA LYS A 137 10.68 14.47 9.10
C LYS A 137 10.67 14.18 10.61
N TYR A 138 10.10 13.05 11.02
CA TYR A 138 9.91 12.69 12.42
C TYR A 138 10.39 11.26 12.69
N LEU A 139 10.68 10.99 13.96
CA LEU A 139 10.87 9.63 14.46
C LEU A 139 9.52 9.07 14.91
N GLU A 140 9.25 7.80 14.59
CA GLU A 140 8.08 7.10 15.12
C GLU A 140 8.37 6.60 16.54
N MET A 141 7.55 7.02 17.51
CA MET A 141 7.63 6.56 18.91
C MET A 141 6.39 5.73 19.25
N ARG A 142 6.56 4.47 19.67
CA ARG A 142 5.46 3.54 19.96
C ARG A 142 5.42 3.16 21.45
N LEU A 143 4.30 3.42 22.13
CA LEU A 143 3.99 2.87 23.45
C LEU A 143 3.08 1.65 23.27
N LYS A 144 3.58 0.44 23.55
CA LYS A 144 2.75 -0.77 23.54
C LYS A 144 1.98 -0.86 24.87
N LYS A 145 0.68 -1.17 24.79
CA LYS A 145 -0.20 -1.40 25.93
C LYS A 145 -0.82 -2.79 25.82
#